data_AF-A0A3S5IRE3-F1
#
_entry.id   AF-A0A3S5IRE3-F1
#
_cell.length_a   1.000
_cell.length_b   1.000
_cell.length_c   1.000
_cell.angle_alpha   90.00
_cell.angle_beta   90.00
_cell.angle_gamma   90.00
#
_symmetry.space_group_name_H-M   'P 1'
#
loop_
_entity.id
_entity.type
_entity.pdbx_description
1 polymer ?
#
loop_
_entity_poly.entity_id
_entity_poly.type
_entity_poly.pdbx_seq_one_letter_code
_entity_poly.pdbx_strand_id
1 'polypeptide(L)'
;MQAPQANPQLAGLPQRDALVLSEKLQLITYDGFMHCARRCITHYGEDSIPYHPGEKACLDRCISKVYNGLELSRQLKKEFEEKVKKGEMPYKWMRDMTSAVT
;
A
#
# COMPACT_ATOMS: atom_id res chain seq x y z
N MET A 1 24.25 14.59 13.14
CA MET A 1 23.44 14.17 11.97
C MET A 1 24.37 13.47 11.00
N GLN A 2 24.36 12.15 10.94
CA GLN A 2 25.22 11.38 10.02
C GLN A 2 24.68 11.57 8.59
N ALA A 3 25.56 11.78 7.60
CA ALA A 3 25.16 11.88 6.21
C ALA A 3 24.53 10.56 5.72
N PRO A 4 23.43 10.60 4.94
CA PRO A 4 22.77 9.40 4.44
C PRO A 4 23.73 8.64 3.51
N GLN A 5 24.20 7.48 3.97
CA GLN A 5 25.03 6.58 3.17
C GLN A 5 24.16 5.95 2.08
N ALA A 6 24.59 6.00 0.83
CA ALA A 6 23.89 5.33 -0.26
C ALA A 6 23.88 3.82 0.00
N ASN A 7 22.69 3.22 0.11
CA ASN A 7 22.55 1.79 0.37
C ASN A 7 22.97 1.01 -0.90
N PRO A 8 24.05 0.22 -0.88
CA PRO A 8 24.59 -0.43 -2.07
C PRO A 8 23.67 -1.53 -2.66
N GLN A 9 22.62 -1.96 -1.92
CA GLN A 9 21.66 -2.95 -2.41
C GLN A 9 20.60 -2.40 -3.37
N LEU A 10 20.48 -1.07 -3.51
CA LEU A 10 19.48 -0.40 -4.37
C LEU A 10 20.14 0.45 -5.45
N ALA A 11 21.16 -0.12 -6.12
CA ALA A 11 21.88 0.56 -7.19
C ALA A 11 20.89 1.02 -8.30
N GLY A 12 20.88 2.33 -8.57
CA GLY A 12 20.04 2.95 -9.60
C GLY A 12 18.72 3.56 -9.11
N LEU A 13 18.37 3.43 -7.82
CA LEU A 13 17.21 4.11 -7.24
C LEU A 13 17.64 5.38 -6.46
N PRO A 14 16.96 6.53 -6.64
CA PRO A 14 17.16 7.67 -5.76
C PRO A 14 16.88 7.27 -4.31
N GLN A 15 17.78 7.62 -3.39
CA GLN A 15 17.67 7.21 -1.97
C GLN A 15 16.34 7.65 -1.33
N ARG A 16 15.80 8.78 -1.76
CA ARG A 16 14.47 9.27 -1.38
C ARG A 16 13.36 8.30 -1.78
N ASP A 17 13.41 7.77 -2.99
CA ASP A 17 12.39 6.87 -3.50
C ASP A 17 12.46 5.51 -2.81
N ALA A 18 13.67 5.06 -2.48
CA ALA A 18 13.87 3.85 -1.69
C ALA A 18 13.25 3.96 -0.29
N LEU A 19 13.44 5.10 0.38
CA LEU A 19 12.82 5.38 1.68
C LEU A 19 11.29 5.38 1.59
N VAL A 20 10.72 6.11 0.63
CA VAL A 20 9.26 6.18 0.42
C VAL A 20 8.67 4.80 0.10
N LEU A 21 9.38 3.98 -0.69
CA LEU A 21 8.94 2.62 -1.00
C LEU A 21 9.02 1.71 0.24
N SER A 22 10.08 1.81 1.04
CA SER A 22 10.20 1.04 2.29
C SER A 22 9.14 1.42 3.31
N GLU A 23 8.83 2.72 3.44
CA GLU A 23 7.79 3.21 4.34
C GLU A 23 6.41 2.72 3.89
N LYS A 24 6.11 2.80 2.59
CA LYS A 24 4.87 2.23 2.04
C LYS A 24 4.76 0.73 2.33
N LEU A 25 5.83 -0.03 2.07
CA LEU A 25 5.85 -1.46 2.35
C LEU A 25 5.60 -1.72 3.84
N GLN A 26 6.25 -0.97 4.73
CA GLN A 26 6.06 -1.08 6.17
C GLN A 26 4.62 -0.77 6.59
N LEU A 27 4.04 0.34 6.14
CA LEU A 27 2.65 0.71 6.44
C LEU A 27 1.69 -0.39 5.99
N ILE A 28 1.87 -0.96 4.80
CA ILE A 28 0.93 -1.96 4.28
C ILE A 28 1.10 -3.31 4.99
N THR A 29 2.33 -3.73 5.23
CA THR A 29 2.60 -5.04 5.80
C THR A 29 2.35 -5.06 7.30
N TYR A 30 2.85 -4.04 8.01
CA TYR A 30 2.73 -3.94 9.46
C TYR A 30 1.38 -3.34 9.89
N ASP A 31 1.02 -2.14 9.42
CA ASP A 31 -0.25 -1.53 9.86
C ASP A 31 -1.46 -2.27 9.29
N GLY A 32 -1.34 -2.80 8.07
CA GLY A 32 -2.36 -3.67 7.50
C GLY A 32 -2.58 -4.93 8.33
N PHE A 33 -1.50 -5.60 8.75
CA PHE A 33 -1.60 -6.73 9.68
C PHE A 33 -2.20 -6.30 11.03
N MET A 34 -1.71 -5.21 11.63
CA MET A 34 -2.19 -4.72 12.92
C MET A 34 -3.66 -4.30 12.88
N HIS A 35 -4.13 -3.73 11.77
CA HIS A 35 -5.54 -3.44 11.53
C HIS A 35 -6.37 -4.73 11.55
N CYS A 36 -5.93 -5.75 10.81
CA CYS A 36 -6.62 -7.02 10.74
C CYS A 36 -6.58 -7.77 12.08
N ALA A 37 -5.45 -7.77 12.78
CA ALA A 37 -5.29 -8.36 14.10
C ALA A 37 -6.25 -7.71 15.11
N ARG A 38 -6.30 -6.38 15.20
CA ARG A 38 -7.21 -5.66 16.11
C ARG A 38 -8.70 -5.94 15.83
N ARG A 39 -9.04 -6.25 14.58
CA ARG A 39 -10.44 -6.44 14.17
C ARG A 39 -10.90 -7.88 14.25
N CYS A 40 -9.99 -8.84 14.09
CA CYS A 40 -10.31 -10.26 14.00
C CYS A 40 -9.85 -11.08 15.21
N ILE A 41 -8.86 -10.61 15.97
CA ILE A 41 -8.40 -11.25 17.20
C ILE A 41 -9.08 -10.53 18.36
N THR A 42 -10.06 -11.20 18.96
CA THR A 42 -10.90 -10.64 20.01
C THR A 42 -10.73 -11.37 21.34
N HIS A 43 -10.31 -12.63 21.29
CA HIS A 43 -10.11 -13.46 22.47
C HIS A 43 -8.61 -13.52 22.80
N TYR A 44 -8.22 -12.74 23.80
CA TYR A 44 -6.87 -12.75 24.35
C TYR A 44 -6.88 -13.54 25.66
N GLY A 45 -6.51 -14.83 25.61
CA GLY A 45 -6.16 -15.60 26.82
C GLY A 45 -7.05 -16.80 27.19
N GLU A 46 -8.06 -17.19 26.41
CA GLU A 46 -8.85 -18.41 26.66
C GLU A 46 -8.40 -19.57 25.76
N ASP A 47 -7.50 -20.46 26.22
CA ASP A 47 -7.14 -21.75 25.56
C ASP A 47 -7.08 -21.76 24.01
N SER A 48 -6.70 -20.64 23.41
CA SER A 48 -6.85 -20.37 21.98
C SER A 48 -5.52 -20.56 21.29
N ILE A 49 -4.99 -21.77 21.34
CA ILE A 49 -3.74 -22.08 20.65
C ILE A 49 -4.07 -22.50 19.21
N PRO A 50 -3.77 -21.71 18.15
CA PRO A 50 -3.31 -20.31 18.13
C PRO A 50 -4.39 -19.27 17.80
N TYR A 51 -5.64 -19.69 17.55
CA TYR A 51 -6.78 -18.82 17.23
C TYR A 51 -8.10 -19.44 17.71
N HIS A 52 -9.08 -18.63 18.13
CA HIS A 52 -10.44 -19.15 18.31
C HIS A 52 -11.12 -19.47 16.96
N PRO A 53 -12.17 -20.31 16.97
CA PRO A 53 -12.93 -20.63 15.78
C PRO A 53 -13.38 -19.38 15.02
N GLY A 54 -12.94 -19.24 13.77
CA GLY A 54 -13.30 -18.13 12.89
C GLY A 54 -12.37 -16.92 12.94
N GLU A 55 -11.57 -16.73 13.99
CA GLU A 55 -10.63 -15.60 14.10
C GLU A 55 -9.54 -15.69 13.03
N LYS A 56 -8.95 -16.88 12.86
CA LYS A 56 -7.98 -17.14 11.78
C LYS A 56 -8.59 -16.85 10.41
N ALA A 57 -9.80 -17.32 10.16
CA ALA A 57 -10.48 -17.10 8.88
C ALA A 57 -10.80 -15.61 8.64
N CYS A 58 -11.17 -14.87 9.68
CA CYS A 58 -11.32 -13.42 9.61
C CYS A 58 -10.00 -12.73 9.29
N LEU A 59 -8.93 -13.08 10.00
CA LEU A 59 -7.60 -12.53 9.83
C LEU A 59 -7.07 -12.78 8.41
N ASP A 60 -7.14 -14.02 7.92
CA ASP A 60 -6.71 -14.41 6.58
C ASP A 60 -7.49 -13.65 5.49
N ARG A 61 -8.82 -13.54 5.63
CA ARG A 61 -9.67 -12.78 4.70
C ARG A 61 -9.36 -11.29 4.73
N CYS A 62 -9.08 -10.73 5.90
CA CYS A 62 -8.74 -9.32 6.06
C CYS A 62 -7.38 -9.01 5.39
N ILE A 63 -6.36 -9.82 5.68
CA ILE A 63 -5.02 -9.67 5.07
C ILE A 63 -5.12 -9.80 3.54
N SER A 64 -5.88 -10.78 3.04
CA SER A 64 -6.11 -10.93 1.60
C SER A 64 -6.75 -9.68 0.98
N LYS A 65 -7.72 -9.04 1.65
CA LYS A 65 -8.32 -7.79 1.17
C LYS A 65 -7.32 -6.63 1.16
N VAL A 66 -6.48 -6.51 2.19
CA VAL A 66 -5.45 -5.46 2.25
C VAL A 66 -4.45 -5.65 1.11
N TYR A 67 -3.95 -6.86 0.91
CA TYR A 67 -3.00 -7.17 -0.16
C TYR A 67 -3.61 -6.96 -1.56
N ASN A 68 -4.81 -7.50 -1.81
CA ASN A 68 -5.48 -7.33 -3.09
C ASN A 68 -5.84 -5.86 -3.37
N GLY A 69 -6.22 -5.10 -2.34
CA GLY A 69 -6.46 -3.66 -2.44
C GLY A 69 -5.19 -2.88 -2.78
N LEU A 70 -4.04 -3.29 -2.24
CA LEU A 70 -2.75 -2.74 -2.62
C LEU A 70 -2.45 -3.01 -4.11
N GLU A 71 -2.53 -4.25 -4.54
CA GLU A 71 -2.22 -4.62 -5.93
C GLU A 71 -3.14 -3.91 -6.93
N LEU A 72 -4.44 -3.82 -6.61
CA LEU A 72 -5.39 -3.03 -7.40
C LEU A 72 -4.97 -1.54 -7.45
N SER A 73 -4.57 -0.96 -6.31
CA SER A 73 -4.12 0.43 -6.27
C SER A 73 -2.86 0.66 -7.10
N ARG A 74 -1.93 -0.29 -7.12
CA ARG A 74 -0.72 -0.24 -7.95
C ARG A 74 -1.07 -0.30 -9.43
N GLN A 75 -1.98 -1.19 -9.81
CA GLN A 75 -2.46 -1.31 -11.19
C GLN A 75 -3.15 -0.03 -11.66
N LEU A 76 -4.13 0.48 -10.90
CA LEU A 76 -4.84 1.71 -11.23
C LEU A 76 -3.90 2.92 -11.34
N LYS A 77 -2.91 3.00 -10.45
CA LYS A 77 -1.87 4.04 -10.52
C LYS A 77 -1.07 3.94 -11.83
N LYS A 78 -0.64 2.73 -12.20
CA LYS A 78 0.13 2.53 -13.44
C LYS A 78 -0.70 2.88 -14.67
N GLU A 79 -1.95 2.43 -14.73
CA GLU A 79 -2.88 2.76 -15.82
C GLU A 79 -3.12 4.28 -15.90
N PHE A 80 -3.24 4.95 -14.75
CA PHE A 80 -3.36 6.40 -14.69
C PHE A 80 -2.11 7.11 -15.23
N GLU A 81 -0.91 6.71 -14.79
CA GLU A 81 0.35 7.27 -15.27
C GLU A 81 0.55 7.06 -16.77
N GLU A 82 0.14 5.91 -17.30
CA GLU A 82 0.19 5.62 -18.74
C GLU A 82 -0.78 6.52 -19.54
N LYS A 83 -2.02 6.71 -19.06
CA LYS A 83 -2.99 7.60 -19.70
C LYS A 83 -2.50 9.05 -19.70
N VAL A 84 -1.97 9.53 -18.57
CA VAL A 84 -1.38 10.87 -18.48
C VAL A 84 -0.19 11.04 -19.43
N LYS A 85 0.70 10.05 -19.53
CA LYS A 85 1.83 10.07 -20.49
C LYS A 85 1.37 10.13 -21.95
N LYS A 86 0.24 9.52 -22.27
CA LYS A 86 -0.39 9.58 -23.60
C LYS A 86 -1.14 10.90 -23.86
N GLY A 87 -1.20 11.80 -22.88
CA GLY A 87 -2.00 13.03 -22.95
C GLY A 87 -3.50 12.80 -22.73
N GLU A 88 -3.91 11.57 -22.42
CA GLU A 88 -5.29 11.24 -22.06
C GLU A 88 -5.52 11.66 -20.62
N MET A 89 -6.04 12.87 -20.40
CA MET A 89 -6.49 13.33 -19.08
C MET A 89 -7.77 12.57 -18.71
N PRO A 90 -7.72 11.57 -17.81
CA PRO A 90 -8.80 10.59 -17.71
C PRO A 90 -9.98 11.12 -16.89
N TYR A 91 -9.74 12.02 -15.94
CA TYR A 91 -10.78 12.60 -15.09
C TYR A 91 -11.21 13.97 -15.61
N LYS A 92 -12.52 14.25 -15.48
CA LYS A 92 -13.14 15.49 -15.95
C LYS A 92 -12.45 16.74 -15.40
N TRP A 93 -12.18 16.79 -14.10
CA TRP A 93 -11.50 17.93 -13.46
C TRP A 93 -10.11 18.21 -14.02
N MET A 94 -9.37 17.19 -14.47
CA MET A 94 -8.06 17.38 -15.12
C MET A 94 -8.20 17.96 -16.53
N ARG A 95 -9.19 17.50 -17.29
CA ARG A 95 -9.52 18.09 -18.60
C ARG A 95 -9.95 19.55 -18.47
N ASP A 96 -10.76 19.84 -17.46
CA ASP A 96 -11.28 21.17 -17.20
C ASP A 96 -10.17 22.15 -16.76
N MET A 97 -9.13 21.68 -16.05
CA MET A 97 -7.97 22.51 -15.71
C MET A 97 -7.05 22.78 -16.91
N THR A 98 -6.85 21.82 -17.81
CA THR A 98 -6.02 22.06 -19.01
C THR A 98 -6.71 22.91 -20.05
N SER A 99 -8.05 22.83 -20.19
CA SER A 99 -8.82 23.69 -21.09
C SER A 99 -8.98 25.12 -20.57
N ALA A 100 -8.91 25.35 -19.26
CA ALA A 100 -8.99 26.69 -18.67
C ALA A 100 -7.70 27.52 -18.79
N VAL A 101 -6.59 26.90 -19.23
CA VAL A 101 -5.27 27.55 -19.36
C VAL A 101 -4.96 27.97 -20.81
N THR A 102 -5.82 27.61 -21.77
CA THR A 102 -5.83 28.10 -23.17
C THR A 102 -6.93 29.13 -23.37
#